data_AF-A0A8H7NUA1-F1
#
_entry.id   AF-A0A8H7NUA1-F1
#
_cell.length_a   1.000
_cell.length_b   1.000
_cell.length_c   1.000
_cell.angle_alpha   90.00
_cell.angle_beta   90.00
_cell.angle_gamma   90.00
#
_symmetry.space_group_name_H-M   'P 1'
#
loop_
_entity.id
_entity.type
_entity.pdbx_description
1 polymer ?
#
loop_
_entity_poly.entity_id
_entity_poly.type
_entity_poly.pdbx_seq_one_letter_code
_entity_poly.pdbx_strand_id
1 'polypeptide(L)'
;MHLFHKFKELQKICFFGDPEQLPPYGKETAPGIQTIFDIEHLNAAAFFLNTQYRMPQPVGQFISQHIYRSRLRSKHDIEDMSCVQFVDVFKGEETKVGSSWMNMEEVHAVVNLVRYYYKSKDFCIITPYDPQRGAIQRSLKAAGLPWDMVYNVDSFQGTYTISRETRYSP
;
A
#
# COMPACT_ATOMS: atom_id res chain seq x y z
N MET A 1 -19.67 9.27 19.97
CA MET A 1 -19.33 9.27 21.40
C MET A 1 -17.97 8.61 21.56
N HIS A 2 -16.96 9.32 22.08
CA HIS A 2 -15.58 8.82 22.19
C HIS A 2 -15.49 7.67 23.22
N LEU A 3 -14.63 6.66 23.01
CA LEU A 3 -14.50 5.51 23.92
C LEU A 3 -14.19 5.94 25.36
N PHE A 4 -13.33 6.95 25.52
CA PHE A 4 -12.95 7.50 26.82
C PHE A 4 -14.06 8.33 27.48
N HIS A 5 -15.08 8.75 26.72
CA HIS A 5 -16.28 9.36 27.27
C HIS A 5 -17.32 8.31 27.66
N LYS A 6 -17.38 7.18 26.94
CA LYS A 6 -18.34 6.11 27.17
C LYS A 6 -17.98 5.27 28.41
N PHE A 7 -16.71 4.96 28.61
CA PHE A 7 -16.25 4.12 29.71
C PHE A 7 -15.66 4.98 30.83
N LYS A 8 -16.27 4.91 32.03
CA LYS A 8 -15.81 5.64 33.22
C LYS A 8 -14.54 5.05 33.84
N GLU A 9 -14.29 3.76 33.58
CA GLU A 9 -13.09 3.05 34.01
C GLU A 9 -12.55 2.24 32.82
N LEU A 10 -11.27 2.43 32.52
CA LEU A 10 -10.54 1.72 31.46
C LEU A 10 -9.34 1.05 32.12
N GLN A 11 -9.34 -0.28 32.18
CA GLN A 11 -8.27 -1.04 32.84
C GLN A 11 -6.99 -1.12 32.00
N LYS A 12 -7.13 -1.21 30.68
CA LYS A 12 -6.00 -1.29 29.75
C LYS A 12 -6.42 -0.80 28.37
N ILE A 13 -5.54 -0.03 27.74
CA ILE A 13 -5.66 0.40 26.35
C ILE A 13 -4.33 0.12 25.65
N CYS A 14 -4.40 -0.34 24.41
CA CYS A 14 -3.24 -0.55 23.56
C CYS A 14 -3.48 0.15 22.22
N PHE A 15 -2.48 0.90 21.77
CA PHE A 15 -2.52 1.60 20.49
C PHE A 15 -1.59 0.89 19.51
N PHE A 16 -2.07 0.68 18.30
CA PHE A 16 -1.30 0.09 17.21
C PHE A 16 -1.32 1.07 16.04
N GLY A 17 -0.17 1.24 15.40
CA GLY A 17 -0.03 2.08 14.23
C GLY A 17 1.44 2.24 13.87
N ASP A 18 1.69 3.08 12.89
CA ASP A 18 3.01 3.31 12.34
C ASP A 18 3.11 4.78 11.89
N PRO A 19 3.97 5.60 12.52
CA PRO A 19 4.08 7.02 12.18
C PRO A 19 4.69 7.26 10.80
N GLU A 20 5.32 6.25 10.19
CA GLU A 20 5.90 6.35 8.84
C GLU A 20 4.89 5.96 7.72
N GLN A 21 3.64 5.66 8.08
CA GLN A 21 2.55 5.39 7.14
C GLN A 21 1.61 6.59 6.97
N LEU A 22 0.53 6.43 6.19
CA LEU A 22 -0.38 7.53 5.87
C LEU A 22 -0.97 8.18 7.13
N PRO A 23 -1.00 9.52 7.18
CA PRO A 23 -1.61 10.25 8.27
C PRO A 23 -3.15 10.09 8.27
N PRO A 24 -3.84 10.55 9.33
CA PRO A 24 -5.29 10.65 9.30
C PRO A 24 -5.78 11.43 8.09
N TYR A 25 -6.84 10.94 7.45
CA TYR A 25 -7.50 11.61 6.33
C TYR A 25 -7.86 13.06 6.71
N GLY A 26 -7.51 14.02 5.85
CA GLY A 26 -7.80 15.44 6.08
C GLY A 26 -6.78 16.16 6.95
N LYS A 27 -5.61 15.57 7.23
CA LYS A 27 -4.51 16.29 7.91
C LYS A 27 -4.06 17.51 7.10
N GLU A 28 -4.09 17.43 5.78
CA GLU A 28 -3.86 18.54 4.86
C GLU A 28 -4.84 19.71 5.04
N THR A 29 -6.10 19.46 5.42
CA THR A 29 -7.09 20.52 5.67
C THR A 29 -7.15 20.94 7.15
N ALA A 30 -6.66 20.10 8.05
CA ALA A 30 -6.60 20.36 9.48
C ALA A 30 -5.20 20.01 10.03
N PRO A 31 -4.19 20.89 9.81
CA PRO A 31 -2.79 20.61 10.16
C PRO A 31 -2.55 20.45 11.66
N GLY A 32 -3.47 20.91 12.51
CA GLY A 32 -3.43 20.74 13.96
C GLY A 32 -3.90 19.37 14.47
N ILE A 33 -4.34 18.46 13.59
CA ILE A 33 -4.72 17.11 14.02
C ILE A 33 -3.47 16.37 14.52
N GLN A 34 -3.53 16.00 15.81
CA GLN A 34 -2.54 15.15 16.45
C GLN A 34 -2.95 13.68 16.34
N THR A 35 -1.94 12.83 16.17
CA THR A 35 -2.03 11.37 16.29
C THR A 35 -1.55 10.94 17.68
N ILE A 36 -1.74 9.66 18.00
CA ILE A 36 -1.24 9.09 19.24
C ILE A 36 0.29 9.21 19.38
N PHE A 37 1.01 9.28 18.25
CA PHE A 37 2.46 9.38 18.20
C PHE A 37 2.97 10.78 18.57
N ASP A 38 2.11 11.80 18.48
CA ASP A 38 2.42 13.18 18.84
C ASP A 38 2.29 13.44 20.35
N ILE A 39 1.76 12.47 21.12
CA ILE A 39 1.58 12.56 22.57
C ILE A 39 2.82 11.98 23.27
N GLU A 40 3.67 12.87 23.82
CA GLU A 40 4.99 12.55 24.36
C GLU A 40 5.01 11.37 25.34
N HIS A 41 4.13 11.39 26.35
CA HIS A 41 4.11 10.34 27.39
C HIS A 41 3.65 8.97 26.86
N LEU A 42 2.92 8.92 25.73
CA LEU A 42 2.53 7.68 25.08
C LEU A 42 3.63 7.18 24.15
N ASN A 43 4.33 8.10 23.47
CA ASN A 43 5.47 7.77 22.62
C ASN A 43 6.65 7.21 23.44
N ALA A 44 6.88 7.74 24.64
CA ALA A 44 7.92 7.22 25.56
C ALA A 44 7.74 5.73 25.91
N ALA A 45 6.49 5.22 25.88
CA ALA A 45 6.17 3.82 26.13
C ALA A 45 6.04 2.98 24.84
N ALA A 46 6.29 3.56 23.66
CA ALA A 46 6.12 2.89 22.39
C ALA A 46 7.14 1.77 22.20
N PHE A 47 6.65 0.61 21.75
CA PHE A 47 7.50 -0.52 21.40
C PHE A 47 7.53 -0.72 19.89
N PHE A 48 8.72 -0.65 19.29
CA PHE A 48 8.89 -0.83 17.85
C PHE A 48 9.02 -2.32 17.50
N LEU A 49 8.01 -2.86 16.82
CA LEU A 49 8.06 -4.21 16.25
C LEU A 49 8.99 -4.23 15.05
N ASN A 50 10.24 -4.64 15.28
CA ASN A 50 11.32 -4.46 14.32
C ASN A 50 11.51 -5.62 13.33
N THR A 51 10.63 -6.62 13.29
CA THR A 51 10.75 -7.77 12.39
C THR A 51 9.51 -7.88 11.52
N GLN A 52 9.69 -7.79 10.21
CA GLN A 52 8.65 -7.98 9.21
C GLN A 52 8.78 -9.37 8.56
N TYR A 53 7.64 -9.99 8.27
CA TYR A 53 7.54 -11.35 7.74
C TYR A 53 6.85 -11.42 6.37
N ARG A 54 6.52 -10.26 5.78
CA ARG A 54 5.66 -10.15 4.58
C ARG A 54 6.45 -9.97 3.30
N MET A 55 7.41 -9.06 3.31
CA MET A 55 8.13 -8.63 2.11
C MET A 55 9.40 -9.45 1.91
N PRO A 56 9.75 -9.80 0.66
CA PRO A 56 11.09 -10.29 0.32
C PRO A 56 12.20 -9.41 0.92
N GLN A 57 13.33 -10.03 1.27
CA GLN A 57 14.40 -9.32 1.98
C GLN A 57 14.90 -8.08 1.23
N PRO A 58 15.07 -8.08 -0.11
CA PRO A 58 15.53 -6.89 -0.82
C PRO A 58 14.55 -5.71 -0.74
N VAL A 59 13.24 -5.98 -0.84
CA VAL A 59 12.19 -4.95 -0.71
C VAL A 59 12.16 -4.41 0.73
N GLY A 60 12.17 -5.31 1.72
CA GLY A 60 12.17 -4.92 3.12
C GLY A 60 13.45 -4.15 3.52
N GLN A 61 14.60 -4.49 2.96
CA GLN A 61 15.86 -3.81 3.19
C GLN A 61 15.85 -2.39 2.62
N PHE A 62 15.37 -2.21 1.38
CA PHE A 62 15.21 -0.88 0.78
C PHE A 62 14.34 0.02 1.65
N ILE A 63 13.15 -0.47 2.04
CA ILE A 63 12.22 0.28 2.90
C ILE A 63 12.85 0.54 4.27
N SER A 64 13.53 -0.44 4.86
CA SER A 64 14.18 -0.24 6.15
C SER A 64 15.23 0.87 6.10
N GLN A 65 16.05 0.92 5.05
CA GLN A 65 17.12 1.91 4.93
C GLN A 65 16.58 3.33 4.77
N HIS A 66 15.57 3.51 3.91
CA HIS A 66 15.07 4.83 3.53
C HIS A 66 14.01 5.39 4.47
N ILE A 67 13.21 4.52 5.09
CA ILE A 67 12.06 4.92 5.93
C ILE A 67 12.38 4.68 7.41
N TYR A 68 12.78 3.46 7.77
CA TYR A 68 12.93 3.06 9.17
C TYR A 68 14.37 3.17 9.73
N ARG A 69 15.26 3.93 9.08
CA ARG A 69 16.65 4.16 9.52
C ARG A 69 17.42 2.86 9.84
N SER A 70 17.24 1.85 8.98
CA SER A 70 17.83 0.51 9.11
C SER A 70 17.40 -0.27 10.36
N ARG A 71 16.30 0.10 11.01
CA ARG A 71 15.78 -0.59 12.21
C ARG A 71 14.87 -1.78 11.90
N LEU A 72 14.27 -1.86 10.71
CA LEU A 72 13.35 -2.92 10.33
C LEU A 72 14.10 -4.11 9.73
N ARG A 73 13.91 -5.29 10.31
CA ARG A 73 14.52 -6.56 9.90
C ARG A 73 13.54 -7.37 9.07
N SER A 74 14.05 -8.05 8.05
CA SER A 74 13.26 -8.94 7.19
C SER A 74 13.48 -10.40 7.54
N LYS A 75 12.41 -11.18 7.64
CA LYS A 75 12.47 -12.64 7.65
C LYS A 75 11.57 -13.17 6.54
N HIS A 76 12.18 -13.62 5.45
CA HIS A 76 11.48 -14.11 4.26
C HIS A 76 12.43 -14.99 3.44
N ASP A 77 11.88 -16.01 2.78
CA ASP A 77 12.67 -17.04 2.05
C ASP A 77 13.33 -16.49 0.77
N ILE A 78 12.76 -15.43 0.20
CA ILE A 78 13.31 -14.74 -0.97
C ILE A 78 14.32 -13.68 -0.50
N GLU A 79 15.59 -13.95 -0.75
CA GLU A 79 16.73 -13.15 -0.29
C GLU A 79 17.41 -12.34 -1.41
N ASP A 80 17.06 -12.59 -2.67
CA ASP A 80 17.73 -12.01 -3.83
C ASP A 80 16.81 -11.12 -4.69
N MET A 81 17.44 -10.31 -5.55
CA MET A 81 16.78 -9.28 -6.36
C MET A 81 15.85 -9.82 -7.46
N SER A 82 15.74 -11.14 -7.68
CA SER A 82 14.82 -11.71 -8.68
C SER A 82 13.35 -11.38 -8.43
N CYS A 83 13.00 -10.96 -7.21
CA CYS A 83 11.65 -10.52 -6.87
C CYS A 83 11.30 -9.08 -7.27
N VAL A 84 12.27 -8.29 -7.75
CA VAL A 84 12.07 -6.88 -8.08
C VAL A 84 12.50 -6.64 -9.53
N GLN A 85 11.61 -6.01 -10.30
CA GLN A 85 11.91 -5.57 -11.65
C GLN A 85 11.34 -4.18 -11.88
N PHE A 86 12.17 -3.30 -12.45
CA PHE A 86 11.74 -2.00 -12.96
C PHE A 86 11.55 -2.11 -14.47
N VAL A 87 10.39 -1.70 -14.95
CA VAL A 87 10.05 -1.67 -16.38
C VAL A 87 10.02 -0.23 -16.82
N ASP A 88 11.01 0.19 -17.59
CA ASP A 88 11.02 1.51 -18.22
C ASP A 88 10.05 1.54 -19.41
N VAL A 89 8.95 2.28 -19.25
CA VAL A 89 7.99 2.53 -20.31
C VAL A 89 8.46 3.77 -21.07
N PHE A 90 9.41 3.59 -21.99
CA PHE A 90 10.14 4.70 -22.63
C PHE A 90 9.27 5.74 -23.37
N LYS A 91 8.03 5.38 -23.76
CA LYS A 91 7.05 6.30 -24.37
C LYS A 91 6.04 6.87 -23.38
N GLY A 92 6.18 6.52 -22.11
CA GLY A 92 5.31 6.95 -21.04
C GLY A 92 5.39 8.45 -20.84
N GLU A 93 4.26 9.12 -21.03
CA GLU A 93 4.10 10.54 -20.74
C GLU A 93 2.81 10.75 -19.97
N GLU A 94 2.91 11.45 -18.84
CA GLU A 94 1.75 11.79 -18.03
C GLU A 94 0.93 12.88 -18.70
N THR A 95 -0.38 12.63 -18.86
CA THR A 95 -1.36 13.59 -19.34
C THR A 95 -2.29 13.99 -18.21
N LYS A 96 -2.56 15.30 -18.13
CA LYS A 96 -3.46 15.86 -17.12
C LYS A 96 -4.92 15.55 -17.48
N VAL A 97 -5.66 14.97 -16.54
CA VAL A 97 -7.09 14.67 -16.66
C VAL A 97 -7.81 15.33 -15.49
N GLY A 98 -8.48 16.46 -15.76
CA GLY A 98 -9.08 17.29 -14.71
C GLY A 98 -8.04 17.82 -13.74
N SER A 99 -8.13 17.42 -12.46
CA SER A 99 -7.19 17.79 -11.40
C SER A 99 -6.12 16.72 -11.10
N SER A 100 -6.02 15.67 -11.92
CA SER A 100 -5.13 14.54 -11.69
C SER A 100 -4.42 14.11 -12.98
N TRP A 101 -3.71 12.98 -12.96
CA TRP A 101 -2.78 12.54 -14.01
C TRP A 101 -3.04 11.09 -14.42
N MET A 102 -2.68 10.78 -15.66
CA MET A 102 -2.82 9.46 -16.27
C MET A 102 -1.70 9.23 -17.28
N ASN A 103 -1.23 8.00 -17.41
CA ASN A 103 -0.23 7.60 -18.40
C ASN A 103 -0.71 6.35 -19.15
N MET A 104 -1.13 6.52 -20.40
CA MET A 104 -1.73 5.43 -21.18
C MET A 104 -0.72 4.39 -21.65
N GLU A 105 0.54 4.75 -21.86
CA GLU A 105 1.57 3.78 -22.24
C GLU A 105 1.89 2.85 -21.06
N GLU A 106 1.90 3.37 -19.83
CA GLU A 106 1.97 2.52 -18.63
C GLU A 106 0.73 1.62 -18.49
N VAL A 107 -0.47 2.13 -18.80
CA VAL A 107 -1.69 1.30 -18.82
C VAL A 107 -1.52 0.13 -19.79
N HIS A 108 -1.01 0.38 -21.00
CA HIS A 108 -0.74 -0.68 -21.98
C HIS A 108 0.31 -1.68 -21.49
N ALA A 109 1.39 -1.19 -20.87
CA ALA A 109 2.42 -2.05 -20.28
C ALA A 109 1.85 -2.97 -19.20
N VAL A 110 1.05 -2.43 -18.28
CA VAL A 110 0.36 -3.20 -17.22
C VAL A 110 -0.58 -4.25 -17.81
N VAL A 111 -1.39 -3.90 -18.82
CA VAL A 111 -2.27 -4.86 -19.51
C VAL A 111 -1.48 -6.02 -20.11
N ASN A 112 -0.33 -5.73 -20.74
CA ASN A 112 0.54 -6.76 -21.30
C ASN A 112 1.17 -7.63 -20.22
N LEU A 113 1.65 -7.05 -19.11
CA LEU A 113 2.18 -7.81 -17.98
C LEU A 113 1.12 -8.79 -17.43
N VAL A 114 -0.11 -8.32 -17.22
CA VAL A 114 -1.20 -9.18 -16.78
C VAL A 114 -1.49 -10.27 -17.81
N ARG A 115 -1.62 -9.91 -19.08
CA ARG A 115 -1.94 -10.85 -20.16
C ARG A 115 -0.96 -12.01 -20.24
N TYR A 116 0.34 -11.72 -20.18
CA TYR A 116 1.38 -12.71 -20.46
C TYR A 116 1.91 -13.41 -19.21
N TYR A 117 1.86 -12.78 -18.03
CA TYR A 117 2.55 -13.30 -16.83
C TYR A 117 1.65 -13.54 -15.62
N TYR A 118 0.54 -12.80 -15.48
CA TYR A 118 -0.25 -12.79 -14.23
C TYR A 118 -1.72 -13.19 -14.40
N LYS A 119 -2.19 -13.46 -15.61
CA LYS A 119 -3.61 -13.78 -15.88
C LYS A 119 -4.15 -14.92 -15.00
N SER A 120 -3.31 -15.92 -14.69
CA SER A 120 -3.64 -17.07 -13.86
C SER A 120 -2.98 -17.06 -12.47
N LYS A 121 -2.40 -15.93 -12.06
CA LYS A 121 -1.75 -15.77 -10.76
C LYS A 121 -2.58 -14.86 -9.85
N ASP A 122 -2.32 -14.94 -8.56
CA ASP A 122 -2.78 -13.92 -7.62
C ASP A 122 -1.88 -12.69 -7.73
N PHE A 123 -2.49 -11.55 -8.04
CA PHE A 123 -1.79 -10.29 -8.14
C PHE A 123 -2.66 -9.13 -7.69
N CYS A 124 -2.01 -7.99 -7.48
CA CYS A 124 -2.63 -6.71 -7.17
C CYS A 124 -1.88 -5.62 -7.96
N ILE A 125 -2.62 -4.65 -8.49
CA ILE A 125 -2.05 -3.45 -9.12
C ILE A 125 -2.36 -2.26 -8.23
N ILE A 126 -1.33 -1.49 -7.89
CA ILE A 126 -1.45 -0.28 -7.08
C ILE A 126 -0.95 0.90 -7.91
N THR A 127 -1.67 2.01 -7.86
CA THR A 127 -1.33 3.24 -8.57
C THR A 127 -1.60 4.47 -7.68
N PRO A 128 -0.83 5.55 -7.78
CA PRO A 128 -1.03 6.73 -6.94
C PRO A 128 -2.35 7.47 -7.21
N TYR A 129 -2.85 7.43 -8.46
CA TYR A 129 -3.97 8.28 -8.88
C TYR A 129 -5.21 7.48 -9.32
N ASP A 130 -6.38 8.01 -8.97
CA ASP A 130 -7.68 7.41 -9.28
C ASP A 130 -8.02 7.37 -10.79
N PRO A 131 -7.71 8.41 -11.60
CA PRO A 131 -7.87 8.30 -13.05
C PRO A 131 -7.04 7.19 -13.68
N GLN A 132 -5.77 7.02 -13.24
CA GLN A 132 -4.90 5.94 -13.68
C GLN A 132 -5.47 4.57 -13.26
N ARG A 133 -5.96 4.43 -12.02
CA ARG A 133 -6.67 3.22 -11.55
C ARG A 133 -7.84 2.88 -12.47
N GLY A 134 -8.69 3.85 -12.75
CA GLY A 134 -9.85 3.67 -13.63
C GLY A 134 -9.45 3.30 -15.05
N ALA A 135 -8.38 3.89 -15.59
CA ALA A 135 -7.87 3.57 -16.92
C ALA A 135 -7.37 2.13 -17.01
N ILE A 136 -6.57 1.69 -16.03
CA ILE A 136 -6.09 0.30 -15.94
C ILE A 136 -7.26 -0.67 -15.86
N GLN A 137 -8.24 -0.43 -14.97
CA GLN A 137 -9.41 -1.31 -14.83
C GLN A 137 -10.23 -1.44 -16.11
N ARG A 138 -10.49 -0.32 -16.79
CA ARG A 138 -11.23 -0.32 -18.07
C ARG A 138 -10.47 -1.09 -19.15
N SER A 139 -9.17 -0.88 -19.28
CA SER A 139 -8.34 -1.54 -20.28
C SER A 139 -8.20 -3.05 -20.04
N LEU A 140 -8.03 -3.48 -18.78
CA LEU A 140 -8.03 -4.91 -18.42
C LEU A 140 -9.39 -5.56 -18.72
N LYS A 141 -10.49 -4.90 -18.36
CA LYS A 141 -11.85 -5.38 -18.62
C LYS A 141 -12.13 -5.51 -20.12
N ALA A 142 -11.77 -4.50 -20.90
CA ALA A 142 -11.91 -4.51 -22.37
C ALA A 142 -11.06 -5.63 -23.02
N ALA A 143 -9.93 -5.99 -22.42
CA ALA A 143 -9.08 -7.09 -22.86
C ALA A 143 -9.51 -8.48 -22.36
N GLY A 144 -10.62 -8.60 -21.62
CA GLY A 144 -11.08 -9.87 -21.04
C GLY A 144 -10.12 -10.44 -19.98
N LEU A 145 -9.42 -9.57 -19.24
CA LEU A 145 -8.46 -9.94 -18.20
C LEU A 145 -9.03 -9.65 -16.79
N PRO A 146 -8.48 -10.28 -15.71
CA PRO A 146 -8.76 -9.88 -14.34
C PRO A 146 -8.60 -8.37 -14.12
N TRP A 147 -9.60 -7.70 -13.55
CA TRP A 147 -9.66 -6.23 -13.47
C TRP A 147 -10.15 -5.69 -12.11
N ASP A 148 -10.55 -6.59 -11.21
CA ASP A 148 -11.09 -6.28 -9.89
C ASP A 148 -10.02 -6.05 -8.80
N MET A 149 -8.74 -6.27 -9.14
CA MET A 149 -7.58 -6.11 -8.25
C MET A 149 -6.69 -4.91 -8.63
N VAL A 150 -7.30 -3.73 -8.80
CA VAL A 150 -6.61 -2.47 -9.07
C VAL A 150 -7.04 -1.42 -8.05
N TYR A 151 -6.09 -0.89 -7.27
CA TYR A 151 -6.35 -0.03 -6.13
C TYR A 151 -5.50 1.25 -6.20
N ASN A 152 -5.97 2.30 -5.51
CA ASN A 152 -5.11 3.43 -5.21
C ASN A 152 -4.37 3.19 -3.88
N VAL A 153 -3.27 3.90 -3.63
CA VAL A 153 -2.43 3.69 -2.43
C VAL A 153 -3.24 3.83 -1.13
N ASP A 154 -4.09 4.85 -1.03
CA ASP A 154 -4.91 5.12 0.15
C ASP A 154 -5.85 3.95 0.47
N SER A 155 -6.50 3.38 -0.56
CA SER A 155 -7.41 2.24 -0.42
C SER A 155 -6.72 0.91 -0.13
N PHE A 156 -5.41 0.81 -0.35
CA PHE A 156 -4.65 -0.42 -0.15
C PHE A 156 -3.87 -0.45 1.17
N GLN A 157 -3.82 0.66 1.92
CA GLN A 157 -3.09 0.72 3.19
C GLN A 157 -3.57 -0.39 4.16
N GLY A 158 -2.61 -1.06 4.82
CA GLY A 158 -2.89 -2.15 5.76
C GLY A 158 -3.32 -3.47 5.11
N THR A 159 -3.53 -3.50 3.80
CA THR A 159 -3.94 -4.69 3.04
C THR A 159 -2.71 -5.44 2.49
N TYR A 160 -2.92 -6.67 2.03
CA TYR A 160 -1.94 -7.47 1.27
C TYR A 160 -2.68 -8.23 0.18
N THR A 161 -1.97 -8.72 -0.83
CA THR A 161 -2.60 -9.58 -1.85
C THR A 161 -3.06 -10.87 -1.17
N ILE A 162 -4.38 -11.03 -1.06
CA ILE A 162 -5.02 -12.26 -0.57
C ILE A 162 -5.27 -13.17 -1.76
N SER A 163 -4.93 -14.46 -1.63
CA SER A 163 -5.15 -15.44 -2.70
C SER A 163 -6.62 -15.49 -3.09
N ARG A 164 -6.91 -15.73 -4.38
CA ARG A 164 -8.30 -15.84 -4.85
C ARG A 164 -9.09 -16.95 -4.13
N GLU A 165 -8.41 -17.97 -3.63
CA GLU A 165 -9.01 -19.06 -2.84
C GLU A 165 -9.57 -18.60 -1.48
N THR A 166 -8.96 -17.58 -0.85
CA THR A 166 -9.43 -17.08 0.45
C THR A 166 -10.55 -16.05 0.36
N ARG A 167 -10.83 -15.48 -0.82
CA ARG A 167 -11.91 -14.50 -1.02
C ARG A 167 -13.31 -15.12 -1.17
N TYR A 168 -13.40 -16.42 -1.42
CA TYR A 168 -14.65 -17.17 -1.59
C TYR A 168 -14.78 -18.38 -0.67
N SER A 169 -14.01 -18.44 0.42
CA SER A 169 -14.29 -19.41 1.48
C SER A 169 -15.50 -18.92 2.29
N PRO A 170 -16.55 -19.76 2.44
CA PRO A 170 -17.80 -19.40 3.11
C PRO A 170 -17.63 -19.05 4.59
#